data_AF-A0A8J6EVY5-F1
#
_entry.id   AF-A0A8J6EVY5-F1
#
_cell.length_a   1.000
_cell.length_b   1.000
_cell.length_c   1.000
_cell.angle_alpha   90.00
_cell.angle_beta   90.00
_cell.angle_gamma   90.00
#
_symmetry.space_group_name_H-M   'P 1'
#
loop_
_entity.id
_entity.type
_entity.pdbx_description
1 polymer ?
#
loop_
_entity_poly.entity_id
_entity_poly.type
_entity_poly.pdbx_seq_one_letter_code
_entity_poly.pdbx_strand_id
1 'polypeptide(L)'
;MMLNVTFCSSRLFLLRDSQSNPKAFVLTLCHHQKIKHFQILPCEDDGQMFFSLDDGNTKFTDLIQLVEFYQLNKGVLPCKLKYHCIRVAL
;
A
#
# COMPACT_ATOMS: atom_id res chain seq x y z
N MET A 1 -9.23 3.58 -15.51
CA MET A 1 -9.61 2.15 -15.37
C MET A 1 -9.73 1.82 -13.90
N MET A 2 -10.96 1.73 -13.38
CA MET A 2 -11.22 1.26 -12.02
C MET A 2 -11.03 -0.26 -12.03
N LEU A 3 -9.97 -0.75 -11.39
CA LEU A 3 -9.82 -2.18 -11.13
C LEU A 3 -10.90 -2.58 -10.12
N ASN A 4 -11.96 -3.24 -10.59
CA ASN A 4 -12.93 -3.93 -9.75
C ASN A 4 -12.24 -5.15 -9.12
N VAL A 5 -11.55 -4.93 -8.00
CA VAL A 5 -10.99 -6.02 -7.20
C VAL A 5 -12.07 -6.47 -6.22
N THR A 6 -12.64 -7.64 -6.49
CA THR A 6 -13.60 -8.31 -5.60
C THR A 6 -12.87 -8.76 -4.32
N PHE A 7 -13.17 -8.12 -3.19
CA PHE A 7 -12.56 -8.44 -1.89
C PHE A 7 -13.24 -9.68 -1.28
N CYS A 8 -12.60 -10.85 -1.31
CA CYS A 8 -13.22 -12.11 -0.84
C CYS A 8 -12.66 -12.68 0.49
N SER A 9 -11.74 -12.03 1.20
CA SER A 9 -11.29 -12.53 2.52
C SER A 9 -10.67 -11.44 3.40
N SER A 10 -10.84 -11.54 4.72
CA SER A 10 -10.31 -10.57 5.69
C SER A 10 -8.79 -10.40 5.56
N ARG A 11 -8.29 -9.16 5.46
CA ARG A 11 -6.87 -8.77 5.34
C ARG A 11 -6.28 -8.91 3.93
N LEU A 12 -7.11 -8.70 2.91
CA LEU A 12 -6.69 -8.56 1.51
C LEU A 12 -6.12 -7.16 1.28
N PHE A 13 -5.00 -7.06 0.54
CA PHE A 13 -4.47 -5.78 0.07
C PHE A 13 -4.08 -5.81 -1.41
N LEU A 14 -3.99 -4.61 -2.00
CA LEU A 14 -3.43 -4.38 -3.33
C LEU A 14 -2.66 -3.06 -3.36
N LEU A 15 -1.67 -2.98 -4.24
CA LEU A 15 -1.00 -1.75 -4.64
C LEU A 15 -1.50 -1.32 -6.02
N ARG A 16 -1.69 -0.02 -6.20
CA ARG A 16 -2.09 0.58 -7.48
C ARG A 16 -1.46 1.95 -7.65
N ASP A 17 -1.34 2.40 -8.89
CA ASP A 17 -1.01 3.80 -9.18
C ASP A 17 -2.13 4.73 -8.66
N SER A 18 -1.72 5.89 -8.15
CA SER A 18 -2.68 6.93 -7.79
C SER A 18 -3.24 7.58 -9.06
N GLN A 19 -4.56 7.70 -9.13
CA GLN A 19 -5.24 8.36 -10.24
C GLN A 19 -5.17 9.90 -10.15
N SER A 20 -4.96 10.44 -8.95
CA SER A 20 -4.94 11.89 -8.70
C SER A 20 -3.53 12.46 -8.57
N ASN A 21 -2.54 11.62 -8.26
CA ASN A 21 -1.15 12.05 -8.15
C ASN A 21 -0.24 11.05 -8.91
N PRO A 22 0.26 11.41 -10.10
CA PRO A 22 1.03 10.49 -10.95
C PRO A 22 2.37 10.05 -10.35
N LYS A 23 2.83 10.69 -9.26
CA LYS A 23 4.07 10.31 -8.54
C LYS A 23 3.81 9.41 -7.33
N ALA A 24 2.56 9.10 -7.02
CA ALA A 24 2.18 8.37 -5.81
C ALA A 24 1.59 7.00 -6.11
N PHE A 25 1.77 6.07 -5.18
CA PHE A 25 1.07 4.80 -5.16
C PHE A 25 -0.02 4.80 -4.09
N VAL A 26 -0.96 3.87 -4.18
CA VAL A 26 -2.02 3.69 -3.19
C VAL A 26 -2.06 2.24 -2.74
N LEU A 27 -1.84 2.03 -1.45
CA LEU A 27 -2.12 0.77 -0.78
C LEU A 27 -3.61 0.74 -0.40
N THR A 28 -4.35 -0.21 -0.96
CA THR A 28 -5.75 -0.43 -0.60
C THR A 28 -5.87 -1.69 0.24
N LEU A 29 -6.43 -1.56 1.44
CA LEU A 29 -6.56 -2.63 2.44
C LEU A 29 -8.03 -2.85 2.80
N CYS A 30 -8.48 -4.10 2.76
CA CYS A 30 -9.80 -4.50 3.25
C CYS A 30 -9.69 -5.19 4.60
N HIS A 31 -10.34 -4.62 5.61
CA HIS A 31 -10.36 -5.12 6.98
C HIS A 31 -11.74 -4.89 7.60
N HIS A 32 -12.36 -5.95 8.13
CA HIS A 32 -13.72 -5.91 8.71
C HIS A 32 -14.76 -5.24 7.79
N GLN A 33 -14.80 -5.65 6.51
CA GLN A 33 -15.69 -5.09 5.48
C GLN A 33 -15.51 -3.58 5.22
N LYS A 34 -14.46 -2.96 5.75
CA LYS A 34 -14.08 -1.58 5.48
C LYS A 34 -12.86 -1.54 4.58
N ILE A 35 -12.96 -0.77 3.51
CA ILE A 35 -11.85 -0.49 2.60
C ILE A 35 -11.17 0.79 3.09
N LYS A 36 -9.85 0.74 3.23
CA LYS A 36 -9.02 1.91 3.52
C LYS A 36 -7.99 2.09 2.42
N HIS A 37 -7.75 3.35 2.06
CA HIS A 37 -6.75 3.74 1.08
C HIS A 37 -5.66 4.54 1.78
N PHE A 38 -4.41 4.11 1.61
CA PHE A 38 -3.25 4.79 2.15
C PHE A 38 -2.38 5.24 0.98
N GLN A 39 -2.06 6.53 0.93
CA GLN A 39 -1.17 7.06 -0.09
C GLN A 39 0.27 6.77 0.29
N ILE A 40 1.01 6.24 -0.67
CA ILE A 40 2.45 6.05 -0.59
C ILE A 40 3.06 7.20 -1.40
N LEU A 41 3.75 8.08 -0.69
CA LEU A 41 4.35 9.26 -1.28
C LEU A 41 5.86 9.09 -1.39
N PRO A 42 6.47 9.59 -2.47
CA PRO A 42 7.92 9.72 -2.51
C PRO A 42 8.36 10.82 -1.55
N CYS A 43 9.45 10.58 -0.83
CA CYS A 43 10.14 11.58 -0.02
C CYS A 43 11.64 11.51 -0.30
N GLU A 44 12.31 12.65 -0.18
CA GLU A 44 13.76 12.76 -0.34
C GLU A 44 14.41 12.84 1.04
N ASP A 45 15.47 12.07 1.25
CA ASP A 45 16.31 12.11 2.45
C ASP A 45 17.77 11.99 2.00
N ASP A 46 18.59 12.99 2.33
CA ASP A 46 20.00 13.09 1.91
C ASP A 46 20.24 12.88 0.39
N GLY A 47 19.36 13.43 -0.44
CA GLY A 47 19.43 13.31 -1.91
C GLY A 47 19.03 11.93 -2.46
N GLN A 48 18.62 11.00 -1.59
CA GLN A 48 18.08 9.70 -1.96
C GLN A 48 16.54 9.71 -1.87
N MET A 49 15.90 9.10 -2.87
CA MET A 49 14.45 8.97 -2.92
C MET A 49 13.98 7.70 -2.20
N PHE A 50 12.92 7.87 -1.39
CA PHE A 50 12.27 6.82 -0.63
C PHE A 50 10.75 6.88 -0.81
N PHE A 51 10.07 5.83 -0.41
CA PHE A 51 8.61 5.75 -0.30
C PHE A 51 8.20 5.69 1.16
N SER A 52 7.11 6.37 1.50
CA SER A 52 6.56 6.37 2.85
C SER A 52 5.03 6.39 2.86
N LEU A 53 4.45 5.75 3.89
CA LEU A 53 3.01 5.71 4.20
C LEU A 53 2.62 6.65 5.35
N ASP A 54 3.60 7.17 6.05
CA ASP A 54 3.46 7.85 7.34
C ASP A 54 4.31 9.12 7.39
N ASP A 55 4.30 9.87 6.28
CA ASP A 55 4.94 11.19 6.14
C ASP A 55 6.45 11.18 6.44
N GLY A 56 7.14 10.13 5.98
CA GLY A 56 8.59 9.99 6.09
C GLY A 56 9.08 9.41 7.42
N ASN A 57 8.20 9.05 8.35
CA ASN A 57 8.59 8.39 9.60
C ASN A 57 9.20 7.00 9.35
N THR A 58 8.58 6.23 8.44
CA THR A 58 9.11 4.97 7.93
C THR A 58 9.40 5.13 6.44
N LYS A 59 10.65 4.87 6.05
CA LYS A 59 11.14 5.06 4.68
C LYS A 59 11.57 3.74 4.07
N PHE A 60 11.26 3.55 2.80
CA PHE A 60 11.60 2.34 2.04
C PHE A 60 12.18 2.71 0.69
N THR A 61 13.19 1.98 0.22
CA THR A 61 13.80 2.26 -1.10
C THR A 61 12.89 1.87 -2.25
N ASP A 62 11.99 0.92 -2.04
CA ASP A 62 11.05 0.42 -3.02
C ASP A 62 9.77 -0.10 -2.36
N LEU A 63 8.77 -0.39 -3.20
CA LEU A 63 7.47 -0.88 -2.74
C LEU A 63 7.51 -2.32 -2.20
N ILE A 64 8.51 -3.12 -2.60
CA ILE A 64 8.64 -4.52 -2.15
C ILE A 64 9.02 -4.51 -0.67
N GLN A 65 10.05 -3.76 -0.30
CA GLN A 65 10.47 -3.60 1.10
C GLN A 65 9.35 -3.03 1.99
N LEU A 66 8.61 -2.06 1.47
CA LEU A 66 7.45 -1.51 2.17
C LEU A 66 6.42 -2.62 2.46
N VAL A 67 6.07 -3.43 1.47
CA VAL A 67 5.12 -4.52 1.65
C VAL A 67 5.63 -5.55 2.65
N GLU A 68 6.88 -5.99 2.53
CA GLU A 68 7.51 -6.95 3.44
C GLU A 68 7.50 -6.43 4.88
N PHE A 69 7.84 -5.15 5.08
CA PHE A 69 7.77 -4.52 6.38
C PHE A 69 6.35 -4.56 6.96
N TYR A 70 5.32 -4.19 6.19
CA TYR A 70 3.93 -4.18 6.67
C TYR A 70 3.26 -5.57 6.73
N GLN A 71 3.87 -6.60 6.14
CA GLN A 71 3.52 -8.00 6.40
C GLN A 71 3.99 -8.45 7.78
N LEU A 72 5.17 -8.00 8.20
CA LEU A 72 5.77 -8.35 9.50
C LEU A 72 5.33 -7.41 10.63
N ASN A 73 5.09 -6.14 10.32
CA ASN A 73 4.82 -5.05 11.26
C ASN A 73 3.49 -4.39 10.97
N LYS A 74 2.77 -3.97 12.02
CA LYS A 74 1.50 -3.25 11.84
C LYS A 74 1.74 -1.80 11.36
N GLY A 75 2.73 -1.13 11.96
CA GLY A 75 2.97 0.32 11.77
C GLY A 75 1.67 1.12 11.89
N VAL A 76 1.46 2.05 10.95
CA VAL A 76 0.26 2.91 10.87
C VAL A 76 -1.00 2.20 10.32
N LEU A 77 -0.87 0.96 9.82
CA LEU A 77 -2.00 0.22 9.26
C LEU A 77 -2.92 -0.33 10.36
N PRO A 78 -4.22 -0.55 10.10
CA PRO A 78 -5.11 -1.16 11.09
C PRO A 78 -4.74 -2.62 11.40
N CYS A 79 -4.06 -3.31 10.50
CA CYS A 79 -3.56 -4.67 10.68
C CYS A 79 -2.37 -4.94 9.74
N LYS A 80 -1.56 -5.96 10.07
CA LYS A 80 -0.53 -6.48 9.17
C LYS A 80 -1.14 -6.97 7.85
N LEU A 81 -0.39 -6.81 6.77
CA LEU A 81 -0.72 -7.35 5.45
C LEU A 81 -0.59 -8.88 5.50
N LYS A 82 -1.58 -9.61 4.97
CA LYS A 82 -1.55 -11.08 4.94
C LYS A 82 -1.72 -11.63 3.54
N TYR A 83 -2.82 -11.28 2.88
CA TYR A 83 -3.18 -11.88 1.61
C TYR A 83 -3.07 -10.82 0.51
N HIS A 84 -2.12 -11.02 -0.40
CA HIS A 84 -2.04 -10.21 -1.60
C HIS A 84 -3.15 -10.65 -2.56
N CYS A 85 -3.86 -9.69 -3.18
CA CYS A 85 -4.79 -10.05 -4.23
C CYS A 85 -3.99 -10.41 -5.49
N ILE A 86 -4.13 -11.64 -5.98
CA ILE A 86 -3.64 -12.01 -7.31
C ILE A 86 -4.53 -11.24 -8.30
N ARG A 87 -3.92 -10.46 -9.19
CA ARG A 87 -4.67 -9.73 -10.24
C ARG A 87 -5.52 -10.75 -10.99
N VAL A 88 -6.84 -10.59 -10.94
CA VAL A 88 -7.71 -11.23 -11.93
C VAL A 88 -7.79 -10.25 -13.08
N ALA A 89 -7.09 -10.56 -14.17
CA ALA A 89 -7.39 -9.93 -15.45
C ALA A 89 -8.76 -10.47 -15.89
N LEU A 90 -9.78 -9.60 -15.90
CA LEU A 90 -11.03 -9.84 -16.61
C LEU A 90 -10.93 -9.19 -17.98
#